data_AF-A0A839U630-F1
#
_entry.id   AF-A0A839U630-F1
#
_cell.length_a   1.000
_cell.length_b   1.000
_cell.length_c   1.000
_cell.angle_alpha   90.00
_cell.angle_beta   90.00
_cell.angle_gamma   90.00
#
_symmetry.space_group_name_H-M   'P 1'
#
loop_
_entity.id
_entity.type
_entity.pdbx_description
1 polymer ?
#
loop_
_entity_poly.entity_id
_entity_poly.type
_entity_poly.pdbx_seq_one_letter_code
_entity_poly.pdbx_strand_id
1 'polypeptide(L)'
;MKQSTAEILREYGPFPYVERVHGVSFDGNNVWFASGEKLNAFDPENGQVQRSIDVAAHAGTAYDGQHFFQLANDRIHKIDPDTGRVLATIPAPGGGGDSGLTWAEGTLWVGQYRERKIHQINPETGAILRTIESDRFVTGVTWCDGELWHATWEGEQSDLRRVDPQSGKVLEKLDMPAGMGVSGLESDGGDRLYCGSTSAGVVRAVRRPRRG
;
A
#
# COMPACT_ATOMS: atom_id res chain seq x y z
N MET A 1 -2.14 17.91 15.72
CA MET A 1 -2.55 16.82 14.83
C MET A 1 -3.95 17.16 14.33
N LYS A 2 -4.19 17.13 13.02
CA LYS A 2 -5.52 17.29 12.43
C LYS A 2 -6.24 15.93 12.44
N GLN A 3 -7.55 15.90 12.62
CA GLN A 3 -8.35 14.67 12.61
C GLN A 3 -9.71 14.94 11.98
N SER A 4 -10.14 14.05 11.08
CA SER A 4 -11.44 14.11 10.41
C SER A 4 -11.90 12.71 10.00
N THR A 5 -13.17 12.56 9.65
CA THR A 5 -13.68 11.31 9.05
C THR A 5 -13.20 11.17 7.60
N ALA A 6 -12.83 9.96 7.20
CA ALA A 6 -12.50 9.63 5.82
C ALA A 6 -13.73 9.73 4.92
N GLU A 7 -13.62 10.48 3.82
CA GLU A 7 -14.66 10.54 2.79
C GLU A 7 -14.41 9.44 1.76
N ILE A 8 -15.24 8.39 1.77
CA ILE A 8 -15.20 7.33 0.75
C ILE A 8 -15.85 7.85 -0.52
N LEU A 9 -15.06 7.98 -1.59
CA LEU A 9 -15.48 8.48 -2.88
C LEU A 9 -16.14 7.40 -3.73
N ARG A 10 -15.57 6.19 -3.67
CA ARG A 10 -15.96 5.06 -4.51
C ARG A 10 -15.46 3.75 -3.93
N GLU A 11 -16.20 2.68 -4.17
CA GLU A 11 -15.73 1.30 -3.99
C GLU A 11 -15.66 0.60 -5.34
N TYR A 12 -14.63 -0.21 -5.51
CA TYR A 12 -14.37 -1.03 -6.69
C TYR A 12 -14.42 -2.50 -6.29
N GLY A 13 -15.16 -3.30 -7.06
CA GLY A 13 -15.44 -4.70 -6.74
C GLY A 13 -16.84 -4.90 -6.13
N PRO A 14 -17.07 -6.04 -5.44
CA PRO A 14 -16.10 -7.10 -5.18
C PRO A 14 -15.58 -7.71 -6.48
N PHE A 15 -14.27 -7.86 -6.59
CA PHE A 15 -13.64 -8.48 -7.75
C PHE A 15 -13.91 -10.01 -7.73
N PRO A 16 -14.28 -10.62 -8.86
CA PRO A 16 -14.55 -12.05 -8.92
C PRO A 16 -13.35 -12.88 -8.46
N TYR A 17 -13.60 -13.89 -7.62
CA TYR A 17 -12.59 -14.82 -7.10
C TYR A 17 -11.50 -14.19 -6.21
N VAL A 18 -11.70 -12.94 -5.78
CA VAL A 18 -10.79 -12.24 -4.85
C VAL A 18 -11.47 -12.16 -3.49
N GLU A 19 -10.95 -12.89 -2.51
CA GLU A 19 -11.51 -12.89 -1.14
C GLU A 19 -11.15 -11.61 -0.37
N ARG A 20 -9.93 -11.11 -0.57
CA ARG A 20 -9.42 -9.89 0.04
C ARG A 20 -8.36 -9.22 -0.83
N VAL A 21 -8.12 -7.94 -0.60
CA VAL A 21 -7.01 -7.21 -1.22
C VAL A 21 -5.87 -7.11 -0.22
N HIS A 22 -4.65 -7.45 -0.63
CA HIS A 22 -3.49 -7.49 0.26
C HIS A 22 -2.65 -6.21 0.23
N GLY A 23 -2.58 -5.58 -0.94
CA GLY A 23 -1.78 -4.39 -1.22
C GLY A 23 -2.36 -3.68 -2.44
N VAL A 24 -2.05 -2.38 -2.56
CA VAL A 24 -2.50 -1.54 -3.66
C VAL A 24 -1.33 -0.68 -4.13
N SER A 25 -1.20 -0.47 -5.44
CA SER A 25 -0.24 0.46 -6.06
C SER A 25 -0.89 1.18 -7.25
N PHE A 26 -0.23 2.20 -7.81
CA PHE A 26 -0.71 2.97 -8.94
C PHE A 26 0.44 3.19 -9.92
N ASP A 27 0.21 2.89 -11.20
CA ASP A 27 1.26 2.98 -12.23
C ASP A 27 1.29 4.32 -12.98
N GLY A 28 0.43 5.27 -12.58
CA GLY A 28 0.19 6.53 -13.28
C GLY A 28 -1.08 6.53 -14.14
N ASN A 29 -1.68 5.36 -14.40
CA ASN A 29 -2.90 5.20 -15.19
C ASN A 29 -3.91 4.24 -14.53
N ASN A 30 -3.45 3.07 -14.09
CA ASN A 30 -4.25 2.01 -13.50
C ASN A 30 -3.93 1.82 -12.02
N VAL A 31 -4.95 1.44 -11.25
CA VAL A 31 -4.78 0.97 -9.89
C VAL A 31 -4.52 -0.52 -9.92
N TRP A 32 -3.45 -0.95 -9.26
CA TRP A 32 -3.05 -2.33 -9.14
C TRP A 32 -3.35 -2.85 -7.74
N PHE A 33 -3.79 -4.10 -7.65
CA PHE A 33 -4.04 -4.73 -6.36
C PHE A 33 -3.54 -6.17 -6.30
N ALA A 34 -2.99 -6.52 -5.14
CA ALA A 34 -2.47 -7.84 -4.82
C ALA A 34 -3.61 -8.75 -4.31
N SER A 35 -3.82 -9.89 -4.98
CA SER A 35 -4.92 -10.83 -4.71
C SER A 35 -4.45 -12.23 -4.30
N GLY A 36 -3.25 -12.35 -3.71
CA GLY A 36 -2.66 -13.63 -3.35
C GLY A 36 -1.73 -14.17 -4.44
N GLU A 37 -2.28 -14.62 -5.57
CA GLU A 37 -1.48 -15.24 -6.65
C GLU A 37 -1.23 -14.31 -7.85
N LYS A 38 -1.81 -13.10 -7.83
CA LYS A 38 -1.75 -12.15 -8.93
C LYS A 38 -1.68 -10.71 -8.47
N LEU A 39 -1.06 -9.89 -9.31
CA LEU A 39 -1.31 -8.46 -9.37
C LEU A 39 -2.32 -8.18 -10.48
N ASN A 40 -3.40 -7.47 -10.15
CA ASN A 40 -4.48 -7.16 -11.08
C ASN A 40 -4.60 -5.65 -11.24
N ALA A 41 -4.69 -5.18 -12.47
CA ALA A 41 -4.89 -3.78 -12.81
C ALA A 41 -6.35 -3.52 -13.13
N PHE A 42 -6.91 -2.47 -12.56
CA PHE A 42 -8.20 -1.93 -12.98
C PHE A 42 -8.11 -0.44 -13.31
N ASP A 43 -8.98 -0.02 -14.21
CA ASP A 43 -9.16 1.37 -14.59
C ASP A 43 -9.92 2.13 -13.48
N PRO A 44 -9.35 3.16 -12.85
CA PRO A 44 -10.01 3.88 -11.78
C PRO A 44 -11.28 4.63 -12.21
N GLU A 45 -11.46 4.95 -13.50
CA GLU A 45 -12.60 5.72 -13.99
C GLU A 45 -13.85 4.85 -14.18
N ASN A 46 -13.70 3.61 -14.64
CA ASN A 46 -14.84 2.70 -14.85
C ASN A 46 -14.84 1.47 -13.93
N GLY A 47 -13.73 1.16 -13.27
CA GLY A 47 -13.58 0.02 -12.35
C GLY A 47 -13.37 -1.33 -13.03
N GLN A 48 -13.17 -1.36 -14.35
CA GLN A 48 -12.97 -2.61 -15.09
C GLN A 48 -11.55 -3.11 -14.93
N VAL A 49 -11.41 -4.39 -14.63
CA VAL A 49 -10.12 -5.09 -14.62
C VAL A 49 -9.62 -5.20 -16.07
N GLN A 50 -8.42 -4.70 -16.33
CA GLN A 50 -7.83 -4.63 -17.67
C GLN A 50 -6.77 -5.71 -17.90
N ARG A 51 -5.97 -6.01 -16.87
CA ARG A 51 -4.79 -6.87 -16.98
C ARG A 51 -4.48 -7.54 -15.64
N SER A 52 -3.76 -8.66 -15.70
CA SER A 52 -3.12 -9.25 -14.53
C SER A 52 -1.70 -9.72 -14.84
N ILE A 53 -0.90 -9.89 -13.78
CA ILE A 53 0.42 -10.51 -13.77
C ILE A 53 0.36 -11.67 -12.77
N ASP A 54 0.71 -12.87 -13.22
CA ASP A 54 0.78 -14.06 -12.38
C ASP A 54 2.07 -14.04 -11.55
N VAL A 55 1.95 -13.69 -10.26
CA VAL A 55 3.07 -13.58 -9.32
C VAL A 55 2.54 -13.65 -7.90
N ALA A 56 3.29 -14.30 -7.00
CA ALA A 56 2.99 -14.30 -5.57
C ALA A 56 2.86 -12.86 -5.05
N ALA A 57 1.66 -12.51 -4.59
CA ALA A 57 1.22 -11.17 -4.24
C ALA A 57 0.44 -11.19 -2.92
N HIS A 58 1.14 -11.55 -1.84
CA HIS A 58 0.54 -11.83 -0.53
C HIS A 58 0.40 -10.59 0.37
N ALA A 59 1.01 -9.46 -0.03
CA ALA A 59 1.08 -8.22 0.76
C ALA A 59 1.29 -7.01 -0.17
N GLY A 60 1.94 -5.97 0.34
CA GLY A 60 2.17 -4.69 -0.32
C GLY A 60 2.85 -4.79 -1.68
N THR A 61 2.48 -3.85 -2.54
CA THR A 61 2.97 -3.71 -3.91
C THR A 61 3.36 -2.25 -4.13
N ALA A 62 4.39 -1.99 -4.92
CA ALA A 62 4.83 -0.64 -5.27
C ALA A 62 5.28 -0.58 -6.73
N TYR A 63 5.21 0.59 -7.34
CA TYR A 63 5.68 0.82 -8.71
C TYR A 63 6.72 1.93 -8.72
N ASP A 64 7.89 1.69 -9.32
CA ASP A 64 8.99 2.67 -9.38
C ASP A 64 8.93 3.61 -10.60
N GLY A 65 7.90 3.47 -11.44
CA GLY A 65 7.79 4.12 -12.74
C GLY A 65 8.14 3.20 -13.92
N GLN A 66 8.76 2.04 -13.64
CA GLN A 66 9.18 1.06 -14.64
C GLN A 66 8.93 -0.41 -14.22
N HIS A 67 9.08 -0.74 -12.95
CA HIS A 67 9.00 -2.08 -12.39
C HIS A 67 8.05 -2.11 -11.20
N PHE A 68 7.43 -3.27 -11.00
CA PHE A 68 6.75 -3.55 -9.73
C PHE A 68 7.73 -4.11 -8.71
N PHE A 69 7.54 -3.71 -7.46
CA PHE A 69 8.07 -4.41 -6.29
C PHE A 69 6.91 -5.06 -5.57
N GLN A 70 7.01 -6.36 -5.29
CA GLN A 70 5.95 -7.13 -4.66
C GLN A 70 6.47 -7.89 -3.45
N LEU A 71 5.83 -7.69 -2.30
CA LEU A 71 6.04 -8.55 -1.14
C LEU A 71 5.47 -9.95 -1.38
N ALA A 72 6.32 -10.96 -1.22
CA ALA A 72 6.00 -12.37 -1.32
C ALA A 72 6.66 -13.10 -0.14
N ASN A 73 5.90 -13.32 0.93
CA ASN A 73 6.40 -13.88 2.19
C ASN A 73 7.58 -13.07 2.75
N ASP A 74 8.74 -13.70 2.95
CA ASP A 74 9.97 -13.11 3.50
C ASP A 74 10.83 -12.39 2.46
N ARG A 75 10.30 -12.15 1.25
CA ARG A 75 11.02 -11.57 0.11
C ARG A 75 10.25 -10.45 -0.55
N ILE A 76 10.99 -9.59 -1.26
CA ILE A 76 10.45 -8.62 -2.20
C ILE A 76 10.98 -8.96 -3.58
N HIS A 77 10.08 -9.11 -4.55
CA HIS A 77 10.41 -9.35 -5.96
C HIS A 77 10.34 -8.06 -6.74
N LYS A 78 11.39 -7.75 -7.52
CA LYS A 78 11.35 -6.75 -8.59
C LYS A 78 10.86 -7.43 -9.86
N ILE A 79 9.80 -6.92 -10.46
CA ILE A 79 9.04 -7.58 -11.51
C ILE A 79 8.96 -6.66 -12.72
N ASP A 80 9.26 -7.23 -13.89
CA ASP A 80 9.00 -6.62 -15.19
C ASP A 80 7.48 -6.63 -15.46
N PRO A 81 6.81 -5.47 -15.57
CA PRO A 81 5.36 -5.41 -15.71
C PRO A 81 4.86 -5.96 -17.04
N ASP A 82 5.69 -5.99 -18.08
CA ASP A 82 5.30 -6.42 -19.42
C ASP A 82 5.32 -7.93 -19.56
N THR A 83 6.32 -8.57 -18.97
CA THR A 83 6.55 -10.02 -19.08
C THR A 83 6.13 -10.79 -17.83
N GLY A 84 5.93 -10.11 -16.70
CA GLY A 84 5.69 -10.73 -15.39
C GLY A 84 6.90 -11.43 -14.80
N ARG A 85 8.09 -11.28 -15.40
CA ARG A 85 9.31 -11.95 -14.93
C ARG A 85 9.86 -11.27 -13.69
N VAL A 86 10.25 -12.08 -12.70
CA VAL A 86 11.04 -11.62 -11.57
C VAL A 86 12.46 -11.33 -12.04
N LEU A 87 12.86 -10.07 -11.98
CA LEU A 87 14.17 -9.57 -12.38
C LEU A 87 15.20 -9.66 -11.25
N ALA A 88 14.75 -9.46 -10.02
CA ALA A 88 15.58 -9.53 -8.83
C ALA A 88 14.73 -9.87 -7.59
N THR A 89 15.39 -10.39 -6.56
CA THR A 89 14.77 -10.70 -5.28
C THR A 89 15.66 -10.21 -4.15
N ILE A 90 15.08 -9.46 -3.21
CA ILE A 90 15.74 -8.98 -1.99
C ILE A 90 15.02 -9.54 -0.74
N PRO A 91 15.68 -9.65 0.41
CA PRO A 91 15.00 -9.98 1.67
C PRO A 91 14.00 -8.90 2.07
N ALA A 92 12.85 -9.31 2.59
CA ALA A 92 11.92 -8.40 3.25
C ALA A 92 12.42 -8.10 4.68
N PRO A 93 12.40 -6.84 5.15
CA PRO A 93 13.03 -6.43 6.41
C PRO A 93 12.34 -7.07 7.63
N GLY A 94 11.04 -7.36 7.54
CA GLY A 94 10.28 -8.01 8.61
C GLY A 94 10.26 -9.53 8.57
N GLY A 95 11.01 -10.17 7.65
CA GLY A 95 11.10 -11.63 7.57
C GLY A 95 9.76 -12.32 7.32
N GLY A 96 8.83 -11.65 6.62
CA GLY A 96 7.47 -12.15 6.36
C GLY A 96 6.39 -11.54 7.25
N GLY A 97 6.76 -10.68 8.21
CA GLY A 97 5.84 -9.84 8.98
C GLY A 97 5.45 -8.52 8.30
N ASP A 98 5.79 -8.37 7.03
CA ASP A 98 5.63 -7.15 6.24
C ASP A 98 4.23 -7.06 5.60
N SER A 99 3.72 -5.85 5.40
CA SER A 99 2.35 -5.59 4.94
C SER A 99 2.26 -4.52 3.85
N GLY A 100 2.70 -3.30 4.13
CA GLY A 100 2.65 -2.16 3.20
C GLY A 100 3.96 -2.01 2.44
N LEU A 101 3.89 -1.52 1.20
CA LEU A 101 5.07 -1.26 0.37
C LEU A 101 4.78 -0.05 -0.52
N THR A 102 5.69 0.92 -0.60
CA THR A 102 5.63 2.02 -1.58
C THR A 102 7.02 2.37 -2.07
N TRP A 103 7.10 2.96 -3.26
CA TRP A 103 8.32 3.51 -3.81
C TRP A 103 8.36 5.00 -3.56
N ALA A 104 9.44 5.48 -2.96
CA ALA A 104 9.63 6.90 -2.73
C ALA A 104 11.11 7.26 -2.66
N GLU A 105 11.45 8.40 -3.27
CA GLU A 105 12.79 9.00 -3.16
C GLU A 105 13.92 8.03 -3.58
N GLY A 106 13.67 7.17 -4.56
CA GLY A 106 14.65 6.19 -5.04
C GLY A 106 14.83 4.96 -4.13
N THR A 107 13.94 4.78 -3.15
CA THR A 107 14.00 3.71 -2.14
C THR A 107 12.64 3.04 -1.96
N LEU A 108 12.63 1.89 -1.30
CA LEU A 108 11.39 1.24 -0.87
C LEU A 108 11.09 1.59 0.57
N TRP A 109 9.82 1.86 0.87
CA TRP A 109 9.31 2.03 2.22
C TRP A 109 8.36 0.89 2.55
N VAL A 110 8.70 0.10 3.57
CA VAL A 110 8.05 -1.17 3.92
C VAL A 110 7.43 -1.09 5.30
N GLY A 111 6.14 -1.33 5.42
CA GLY A 111 5.45 -1.46 6.70
C GLY A 111 5.65 -2.85 7.30
N GLN A 112 6.15 -2.92 8.54
CA GLN A 112 6.20 -4.14 9.33
C GLN A 112 4.99 -4.17 10.28
N TYR A 113 4.04 -5.07 9.99
CA TYR A 113 2.66 -4.98 10.46
C TYR A 113 2.51 -4.86 11.97
N ARG A 114 2.76 -5.95 12.69
CA ARG A 114 2.54 -6.04 14.15
C ARG A 114 3.67 -5.43 14.97
N GLU A 115 4.84 -5.28 14.37
CA GLU A 115 6.00 -4.61 14.98
C GLU A 115 5.88 -3.08 14.93
N ARG A 116 4.85 -2.55 14.24
CA ARG A 116 4.54 -1.12 14.17
C ARG A 116 5.71 -0.28 13.69
N LYS A 117 6.39 -0.75 12.65
CA LYS A 117 7.53 -0.06 12.05
C LYS A 117 7.29 0.21 10.57
N ILE A 118 7.91 1.26 10.07
CA ILE A 118 8.09 1.47 8.64
C ILE A 118 9.59 1.59 8.38
N HIS A 119 10.11 0.75 7.49
CA HIS A 119 11.50 0.69 7.12
C HIS A 119 11.70 1.35 5.76
N GLN A 120 12.64 2.29 5.66
CA GLN A 120 13.21 2.66 4.38
C GLN A 120 14.35 1.69 4.07
N ILE A 121 14.31 1.04 2.90
CA ILE A 121 15.30 0.04 2.50
C ILE A 121 15.91 0.37 1.15
N ASN A 122 17.15 -0.08 0.97
CA ASN A 122 17.82 -0.08 -0.32
C ASN A 122 17.13 -1.10 -1.25
N PRO A 123 16.65 -0.70 -2.44
CA PRO A 123 15.88 -1.58 -3.31
C PRO A 123 16.71 -2.66 -4.03
N GLU A 124 18.04 -2.52 -4.05
CA GLU A 124 18.95 -3.48 -4.68
C GLU A 124 19.43 -4.54 -3.70
N THR A 125 19.50 -4.22 -2.40
CA THR A 125 20.08 -5.13 -1.39
C THR A 125 19.13 -5.54 -0.28
N GLY A 126 18.03 -4.80 -0.07
CA GLY A 126 17.15 -4.96 1.09
C GLY A 126 17.73 -4.41 2.40
N ALA A 127 18.89 -3.74 2.37
CA ALA A 127 19.48 -3.16 3.57
C ALA A 127 18.60 -2.04 4.14
N ILE A 128 18.29 -2.10 5.44
CA ILE A 128 17.54 -1.06 6.13
C ILE A 128 18.41 0.20 6.24
N LEU A 129 17.92 1.29 5.65
CA LEU A 129 18.54 2.61 5.69
C LEU A 129 18.00 3.43 6.87
N ARG A 130 16.72 3.25 7.18
CA ARG A 130 16.01 3.98 8.23
C ARG A 130 14.84 3.16 8.76
N THR A 131 14.48 3.41 10.02
CA THR A 131 13.24 2.91 10.63
C THR A 131 12.51 4.07 11.29
N ILE A 132 11.20 4.12 11.11
CA ILE A 132 10.29 4.95 11.92
C ILE A 132 9.32 4.05 12.68
N GLU A 133 8.90 4.50 13.86
CA GLU A 133 7.92 3.78 14.68
C GLU A 133 6.52 4.36 14.50
N SER A 134 5.53 3.49 14.62
CA SER A 134 4.10 3.80 14.64
C SER A 134 3.52 3.41 15.99
N ASP A 135 2.52 4.15 16.45
CA ASP A 135 1.76 3.79 17.66
C ASP A 135 0.68 2.73 17.40
N ARG A 136 0.44 2.36 16.13
CA ARG A 136 -0.53 1.32 15.70
C ARG A 136 0.05 0.41 14.61
N PHE A 137 -0.64 -0.70 14.35
CA PHE A 137 -0.28 -1.61 13.25
C PHE A 137 -0.27 -0.90 11.90
N VAL A 138 0.72 -1.24 11.07
CA VAL A 138 0.88 -0.66 9.73
C VAL A 138 0.34 -1.65 8.69
N THR A 139 -0.68 -1.28 7.91
CA THR A 139 -1.29 -2.19 6.93
C THR A 139 -1.09 -1.78 5.47
N GLY A 140 -0.67 -0.54 5.24
CA GLY A 140 -0.37 0.03 3.93
C GLY A 140 0.50 1.26 4.12
N VAL A 141 1.34 1.58 3.14
CA VAL A 141 2.25 2.73 3.18
C VAL A 141 2.19 3.37 1.79
N THR A 142 2.13 4.69 1.71
CA THR A 142 2.20 5.43 0.44
C THR A 142 2.95 6.74 0.62
N TRP A 143 3.49 7.26 -0.48
CA TRP A 143 4.15 8.54 -0.54
C TRP A 143 3.50 9.43 -1.58
N CYS A 144 3.18 10.67 -1.22
CA CYS A 144 2.64 11.63 -2.17
C CYS A 144 3.01 13.06 -1.76
N ASP A 145 3.50 13.88 -2.69
CA ASP A 145 3.88 15.28 -2.47
C ASP A 145 4.84 15.51 -1.29
N GLY A 146 5.78 14.60 -1.08
CA GLY A 146 6.73 14.67 0.05
C GLY A 146 6.11 14.28 1.39
N GLU A 147 4.94 13.63 1.38
CA GLU A 147 4.22 13.20 2.57
C GLU A 147 4.16 11.68 2.65
N LEU A 148 4.54 11.14 3.81
CA LEU A 148 4.36 9.74 4.12
C LEU A 148 2.99 9.53 4.77
N TRP A 149 2.20 8.66 4.16
CA TRP A 149 0.94 8.21 4.69
C TRP A 149 1.00 6.70 4.97
N HIS A 150 0.30 6.24 6.00
CA HIS A 150 0.11 4.81 6.21
C HIS A 150 -1.30 4.51 6.71
N ALA A 151 -1.79 3.32 6.36
CA ALA A 151 -3.06 2.79 6.83
C ALA A 151 -2.85 1.93 8.07
N THR A 152 -3.90 1.81 8.88
CA THR A 152 -3.90 1.01 10.10
C THR A 152 -5.17 0.18 10.25
N TRP A 153 -5.06 -0.93 10.98
CA TRP A 153 -6.18 -1.75 11.41
C TRP A 153 -5.81 -2.51 12.67
N GLU A 154 -6.45 -2.18 13.80
CA GLU A 154 -6.16 -2.79 15.10
C GLU A 154 -7.35 -2.55 16.04
N GLY A 155 -7.86 -3.60 16.68
CA GLY A 155 -9.00 -3.48 17.60
C GLY A 155 -10.29 -2.99 16.92
N GLU A 156 -10.59 -3.50 15.73
CA GLU A 156 -11.79 -3.15 14.94
C GLU A 156 -11.88 -1.67 14.49
N GLN A 157 -10.77 -0.94 14.58
CA GLN A 157 -10.65 0.46 14.16
C GLN A 157 -9.56 0.62 13.10
N SER A 158 -9.80 1.47 12.11
CA SER A 158 -8.86 1.84 11.06
C SER A 158 -8.81 3.35 10.91
N ASP A 159 -7.62 3.83 10.59
CA ASP A 159 -7.40 5.19 10.16
C ASP A 159 -6.31 5.23 9.09
N LEU A 160 -6.40 6.23 8.20
CA LEU A 160 -5.31 6.62 7.31
C LEU A 160 -4.62 7.83 7.93
N ARG A 161 -3.29 7.80 8.05
CA ARG A 161 -2.59 8.87 8.73
C ARG A 161 -1.39 9.38 7.97
N ARG A 162 -1.23 10.69 7.99
CA ARG A 162 -0.01 11.36 7.57
C ARG A 162 0.95 11.43 8.73
N VAL A 163 2.18 11.02 8.50
CA VAL A 163 3.25 11.05 9.49
C VAL A 163 4.41 11.87 9.00
N ASP A 164 5.15 12.45 9.95
CA ASP A 164 6.46 13.00 9.67
C ASP A 164 7.43 11.86 9.29
N PRO A 165 8.04 11.87 8.09
CA PRO A 165 8.85 10.75 7.59
C PRO A 165 10.19 10.60 8.32
N GLN A 166 10.56 11.55 9.19
CA GLN A 166 11.79 11.47 9.98
C GLN A 166 11.55 10.88 11.38
N SER A 167 10.43 11.24 12.01
CA SER A 167 10.13 10.93 13.41
C SER A 167 8.97 9.95 13.59
N GLY A 168 8.16 9.70 12.56
CA GLY A 168 6.92 8.92 12.67
C GLY A 168 5.77 9.67 13.36
N LYS A 169 5.97 10.94 13.76
CA LYS A 169 4.96 11.74 14.45
C LYS A 169 3.71 11.90 13.57
N VAL A 170 2.54 11.55 14.12
CA VAL A 170 1.28 11.72 13.41
C VAL A 170 0.92 13.21 13.26
N LEU A 171 0.80 13.64 12.02
CA LEU A 171 0.44 15.00 11.63
C LEU A 171 -1.07 15.12 11.41
N GLU A 172 -1.67 14.09 10.83
CA GLU A 172 -3.06 14.07 10.39
C GLU A 172 -3.65 12.65 10.42
N LYS A 173 -4.94 12.53 10.73
CA LYS A 173 -5.69 11.28 10.77
C LYS A 173 -7.02 11.40 10.02
N LEU A 174 -7.34 10.38 9.24
CA LEU A 174 -8.61 10.16 8.58
C LEU A 174 -9.23 8.89 9.17
N ASP A 175 -10.23 9.06 10.03
CA ASP A 175 -10.91 7.95 10.68
C ASP A 175 -11.82 7.25 9.68
N MET A 176 -11.58 5.96 9.45
CA MET A 176 -12.44 5.14 8.61
C MET A 176 -13.72 4.78 9.37
N PRO A 177 -14.83 4.49 8.68
CA PRO A 177 -16.03 3.95 9.33
C PRO A 177 -15.72 2.72 10.19
N ALA A 178 -16.39 2.58 11.34
CA ALA A 178 -16.18 1.47 12.25
C ALA A 178 -16.38 0.10 11.56
N GLY A 179 -15.52 -0.88 11.87
CA GLY A 179 -15.56 -2.20 11.24
C GLY A 179 -14.94 -2.27 9.83
N MET A 180 -14.49 -1.13 9.26
CA MET A 180 -13.93 -1.10 7.92
C MET A 180 -12.44 -1.45 7.92
N GLY A 181 -12.12 -2.73 7.89
CA GLY A 181 -10.74 -3.19 7.80
C GLY A 181 -10.01 -2.69 6.54
N VAL A 182 -8.81 -2.12 6.73
CA VAL A 182 -8.00 -1.53 5.66
C VAL A 182 -6.68 -2.30 5.46
N SER A 183 -6.37 -2.62 4.21
CA SER A 183 -5.12 -3.26 3.77
C SER A 183 -4.56 -2.53 2.55
N GLY A 184 -3.24 -2.32 2.50
CA GLY A 184 -2.65 -1.51 1.44
C GLY A 184 -3.09 -0.05 1.49
N LEU A 185 -2.28 0.81 0.91
CA LEU A 185 -2.59 2.23 0.76
C LEU A 185 -1.75 2.74 -0.40
N GLU A 186 -2.35 3.43 -1.36
CA GLU A 186 -1.61 4.11 -2.42
C GLU A 186 -2.28 5.40 -2.87
N SER A 187 -1.52 6.45 -3.12
CA SER A 187 -2.03 7.67 -3.76
C SER A 187 -1.97 7.61 -5.28
N ASP A 188 -2.93 8.24 -5.95
CA ASP A 188 -2.85 8.52 -7.39
C ASP A 188 -1.94 9.70 -7.75
N GLY A 189 -1.26 10.32 -6.77
CA GLY A 189 -0.55 11.59 -6.94
C GLY A 189 -1.49 12.81 -6.95
N GLY A 190 -2.80 12.59 -6.96
CA GLY A 190 -3.85 13.60 -6.98
C GLY A 190 -4.58 13.69 -5.65
N ASP A 191 -5.91 13.72 -5.67
CA ASP A 191 -6.73 13.89 -4.47
C ASP A 191 -7.35 12.59 -3.95
N ARG A 192 -6.82 11.43 -4.35
CA ARG A 192 -7.31 10.12 -3.91
C ARG A 192 -6.22 9.31 -3.22
N LEU A 193 -6.65 8.58 -2.20
CA LEU A 193 -5.95 7.45 -1.60
C LEU A 193 -6.77 6.20 -1.89
N TYR A 194 -6.16 5.19 -2.49
CA TYR A 194 -6.74 3.87 -2.66
C TYR A 194 -6.33 2.97 -1.51
N CYS A 195 -7.28 2.22 -0.95
CA CYS A 195 -6.99 1.23 0.07
C CYS A 195 -7.84 -0.03 -0.14
N GLY A 196 -7.21 -1.18 0.04
CA GLY A 196 -7.88 -2.48 -0.01
C GLY A 196 -8.68 -2.79 1.26
N SER A 197 -9.48 -3.85 1.17
CA SER A 197 -10.28 -4.37 2.28
C SER A 197 -9.71 -5.68 2.80
N THR A 198 -9.59 -5.82 4.13
CA THR A 198 -9.09 -7.06 4.76
C THR A 198 -10.10 -8.20 4.74
N SER A 199 -11.38 -7.89 4.50
CA SER A 199 -12.51 -8.81 4.59
C SER A 199 -13.29 -9.00 3.28
N ALA A 200 -12.88 -8.32 2.20
CA ALA A 200 -13.55 -8.42 0.90
C ALA A 200 -12.56 -8.10 -0.23
N GLY A 201 -12.79 -8.66 -1.42
CA GLY A 201 -12.06 -8.30 -2.64
C GLY A 201 -12.44 -6.92 -3.19
N VAL A 202 -12.36 -5.89 -2.35
CA VAL A 202 -12.76 -4.51 -2.66
C VAL A 202 -11.56 -3.57 -2.47
N VAL A 203 -11.45 -2.61 -3.38
CA VAL A 203 -10.58 -1.42 -3.24
C VAL A 203 -11.48 -0.20 -3.06
N ARG A 204 -11.12 0.71 -2.16
CA ARG A 204 -11.84 1.96 -1.89
C ARG A 204 -10.99 3.14 -2.31
N ALA A 205 -11.60 4.12 -2.97
CA ALA A 205 -11.02 5.45 -3.11
C ALA A 205 -11.51 6.33 -1.96
N VAL A 206 -10.57 6.93 -1.25
CA VAL A 206 -10.78 7.86 -0.15
C VAL A 206 -10.23 9.22 -0.55
N ARG A 207 -10.94 10.31 -0.21
CA ARG A 207 -10.44 11.65 -0.50
C ARG A 207 -9.18 11.94 0.31
N ARG A 208 -8.10 12.33 -0.37
CA ARG A 208 -6.90 12.88 0.24
C ARG A 208 -7.13 14.36 0.58
N PRO A 209 -6.90 14.81 1.83
CA PRO A 209 -6.94 16.22 2.18
C PRO A 209 -5.91 17.00 1.36
N ARG A 210 -6.33 18.12 0.76
CA ARG A 210 -5.39 19.06 0.12
C ARG A 210 -4.71 19.92 1.18
N ARG A 211 -3.44 20.30 0.95
CA ARG A 211 -2.83 21.40 1.71
C ARG A 211 -3.60 22.68 1.39
N GLY A 212 -4.22 23.27 2.42
CA GLY A 212 -4.68 24.65 2.37
C GLY A 212 -3.52 25.62 2.46
#